data_AF-A0AAN8EZV6-F1
#
_entry.id   AF-A0AAN8EZV6-F1
#
_cell.length_a   1.000
_cell.length_b   1.000
_cell.length_c   1.000
_cell.angle_alpha   90.00
_cell.angle_beta   90.00
_cell.angle_gamma   90.00
#
_symmetry.space_group_name_H-M   'P 1'
#
loop_
_entity.id
_entity.type
_entity.pdbx_description
1 polymer ?
#
loop_
_entity_poly.entity_id
_entity_poly.type
_entity_poly.pdbx_seq_one_letter_code
_entity_poly.pdbx_strand_id
1 'polypeptide(L)'
;IRPTVEDSVLKLMEFFEKEADRKAFDIFPFYKEFTLDVIYRVAMGQNGSKMFTDKEKLLAIDSIFRRSFRQPVFYLASIVPSLRLTLREEVVPSKTDSRKFFNAIAGLRKSRVPALFNGIFKTIDERIEKRAKRAAENEEPQEPSDFIDLFLDARAEQDFDNTAEFSKFGVQVTKRLTRDEIAAQCFVFLVGGFDTTASSLAFCTYLLAKNPQVQKNLQDEIDQYCNTEV
;
A
#
# COMPACT_ATOMS: atom_id res chain seq x y z
N ILE A 1 -7.36 13.97 1.14
CA ILE A 1 -6.70 13.12 2.18
C ILE A 1 -7.34 13.31 3.56
N ARG A 2 -7.33 14.51 4.17
CA ARG A 2 -7.94 14.76 5.51
C ARG A 2 -9.37 14.17 5.68
N PRO A 3 -10.36 14.50 4.84
CA PRO A 3 -11.73 13.97 5.02
C PRO A 3 -11.81 12.46 4.85
N THR A 4 -10.94 11.87 4.03
CA THR A 4 -10.87 10.43 3.82
C THR A 4 -10.38 9.69 5.06
N VAL A 5 -9.35 10.23 5.72
CA VAL A 5 -8.80 9.67 6.95
C VAL A 5 -9.80 9.83 8.09
N GLU A 6 -10.42 11.00 8.20
CA GLU A 6 -11.43 11.30 9.22
C GLU A 6 -12.62 10.34 9.17
N ASP A 7 -13.21 10.11 7.99
CA ASP A 7 -14.30 9.13 7.83
C ASP A 7 -13.87 7.70 8.20
N SER A 8 -12.63 7.32 7.90
CA SER A 8 -12.09 6.03 8.35
C SER A 8 -11.90 5.98 9.88
N VAL A 9 -11.45 7.07 10.51
CA VAL A 9 -11.30 7.15 11.98
C VAL A 9 -12.66 7.07 12.67
N LEU A 10 -13.67 7.79 12.19
CA LEU A 10 -15.01 7.75 12.76
C LEU A 10 -15.59 6.33 12.77
N LYS A 11 -15.45 5.60 11.65
CA LYS A 11 -15.86 4.19 11.60
C LYS A 11 -15.05 3.29 12.53
N LEU A 12 -13.75 3.55 12.69
CA LEU A 12 -12.94 2.84 13.68
C LEU A 12 -13.48 3.07 15.10
N MET A 13 -13.89 4.31 15.44
CA MET A 13 -14.49 4.62 16.73
C MET A 13 -15.82 3.88 16.92
N GLU A 14 -16.69 3.81 15.91
CA GLU A 14 -17.92 2.99 15.98
C GLU A 14 -17.64 1.51 16.29
N PHE A 15 -16.54 0.96 15.79
CA PHE A 15 -16.13 -0.42 16.10
C PHE A 15 -15.58 -0.54 17.52
N PHE A 16 -14.85 0.46 18.01
CA PHE A 16 -14.37 0.50 19.39
C PHE A 16 -15.52 0.65 20.39
N GLU A 17 -16.52 1.47 20.10
CA GLU A 17 -17.72 1.62 20.95
C GLU A 17 -18.46 0.29 21.11
N LYS A 18 -18.62 -0.49 20.03
CA LYS A 18 -19.24 -1.83 20.07
C LYS A 18 -18.49 -2.83 20.95
N GLU A 19 -17.20 -2.62 21.13
CA GLU A 19 -16.31 -3.50 21.89
C GLU A 19 -15.97 -2.92 23.28
N ALA A 20 -16.41 -1.69 23.58
CA ALA A 20 -16.09 -0.97 24.80
C ALA A 20 -16.64 -1.64 26.08
N ASP A 21 -17.79 -2.32 25.96
CA ASP A 21 -18.41 -3.05 27.07
C ASP A 21 -17.66 -4.35 27.42
N ARG A 22 -16.71 -4.80 26.59
CA ARG A 22 -15.92 -6.00 26.87
C ARG A 22 -14.78 -5.69 27.85
N LYS A 23 -14.48 -6.66 28.71
CA LYS A 23 -13.40 -6.57 29.71
C LYS A 23 -12.01 -6.33 29.10
N ALA A 24 -11.74 -6.93 27.94
CA ALA A 24 -10.52 -6.73 27.16
C ALA A 24 -10.75 -7.27 25.74
N PHE A 25 -10.14 -6.62 24.75
CA PHE A 25 -10.08 -7.11 23.38
C PHE A 25 -8.72 -6.76 22.77
N ASP A 26 -8.35 -7.51 21.72
CA ASP A 26 -7.13 -7.23 20.96
C ASP A 26 -7.38 -6.07 20.00
N ILE A 27 -6.68 -4.95 20.21
CA ILE A 27 -6.81 -3.73 19.40
C ILE A 27 -6.01 -3.80 18.09
N PHE A 28 -5.02 -4.69 17.99
CA PHE A 28 -4.11 -4.72 16.86
C PHE A 28 -4.79 -5.07 15.52
N PRO A 29 -5.74 -6.03 15.45
CA PRO A 29 -6.52 -6.27 14.24
C PRO A 29 -7.30 -5.05 13.76
N PHE A 30 -7.82 -4.22 14.67
CA PHE A 30 -8.54 -3.00 14.33
C PHE A 30 -7.62 -1.96 13.69
N TYR A 31 -6.41 -1.79 14.23
CA TYR A 31 -5.42 -0.90 13.60
C TYR A 31 -4.92 -1.42 12.26
N LYS A 32 -4.81 -2.73 12.06
CA LYS A 32 -4.50 -3.32 10.75
C LYS A 32 -5.60 -3.04 9.73
N GLU A 33 -6.86 -3.25 10.09
CA GLU A 33 -8.01 -2.93 9.22
C GLU A 33 -8.11 -1.44 8.93
N PHE A 34 -7.88 -0.59 9.94
CA PHE A 34 -7.87 0.87 9.78
C PHE A 34 -6.81 1.34 8.79
N THR A 35 -5.55 0.94 8.99
CA THR A 35 -4.44 1.34 8.12
C THR A 35 -4.62 0.82 6.71
N LEU A 36 -5.14 -0.41 6.58
CA LEU A 36 -5.46 -1.00 5.29
C LEU A 36 -6.51 -0.18 4.52
N ASP A 37 -7.61 0.16 5.20
CA ASP A 37 -8.70 0.93 4.62
C ASP A 37 -8.23 2.32 4.18
N VAL A 38 -7.46 3.03 5.01
CA VAL A 38 -6.90 4.34 4.66
C VAL A 38 -6.03 4.25 3.40
N ILE A 39 -5.15 3.26 3.31
CA ILE A 39 -4.29 3.08 2.14
C ILE A 39 -5.11 2.74 0.90
N TYR A 40 -6.10 1.85 1.00
CA TYR A 40 -6.96 1.53 -0.15
C TYR A 40 -7.77 2.74 -0.64
N ARG A 41 -8.24 3.60 0.27
CA ARG A 41 -9.01 4.79 -0.11
C ARG A 41 -8.13 5.86 -0.73
N VAL A 42 -6.94 6.08 -0.16
CA VAL A 42 -6.03 7.15 -0.60
C VAL A 42 -5.20 6.73 -1.80
N ALA A 43 -4.66 5.50 -1.80
CA ALA A 43 -3.73 5.02 -2.81
C ALA A 43 -4.35 4.18 -3.92
N MET A 44 -5.57 3.63 -3.72
CA MET A 44 -6.23 2.75 -4.68
C MET A 44 -7.63 3.25 -5.10
N GLY A 45 -8.04 4.44 -4.66
CA GLY A 45 -9.32 5.03 -5.05
C GLY A 45 -10.55 4.27 -4.55
N GLN A 46 -10.44 3.50 -3.46
CA GLN A 46 -11.59 2.80 -2.90
C GLN A 46 -12.64 3.81 -2.40
N ASN A 47 -13.86 3.71 -2.94
CA ASN A 47 -14.98 4.52 -2.48
C ASN A 47 -15.51 4.01 -1.14
N GLY A 48 -15.44 4.86 -0.13
CA GLY A 48 -15.90 4.59 1.22
C GLY A 48 -15.02 3.58 1.97
N SER A 49 -15.21 3.57 3.29
CA SER A 49 -14.53 2.58 4.14
C SER A 49 -15.24 1.23 4.08
N LYS A 50 -14.44 0.16 3.92
CA LYS A 50 -14.86 -1.25 3.85
C LYS A 50 -14.21 -2.10 4.95
N MET A 51 -13.88 -1.48 6.08
CA MET A 51 -13.31 -2.17 7.24
C MET A 51 -14.14 -3.38 7.63
N PHE A 52 -13.47 -4.50 7.95
CA PHE A 52 -14.08 -5.78 8.36
C PHE A 52 -15.05 -6.43 7.37
N THR A 53 -15.22 -5.89 6.16
CA THR A 53 -16.09 -6.46 5.12
C THR A 53 -15.37 -7.54 4.31
N ASP A 54 -14.06 -7.36 4.10
CA ASP A 54 -13.25 -8.21 3.22
C ASP A 54 -12.00 -8.73 3.96
N LYS A 55 -12.22 -9.79 4.74
CA LYS A 55 -11.15 -10.45 5.50
C LYS A 55 -10.07 -11.07 4.60
N GLU A 56 -10.38 -11.35 3.34
CA GLU A 56 -9.42 -11.99 2.43
C GLU A 56 -8.28 -11.04 2.04
N LYS A 57 -8.57 -9.74 1.85
CA LYS A 57 -7.56 -8.71 1.59
C LYS A 57 -6.56 -8.58 2.74
N LEU A 58 -7.08 -8.48 3.96
CA LEU A 58 -6.26 -8.42 5.17
C LEU A 58 -5.33 -9.64 5.27
N LEU A 59 -5.90 -10.85 5.12
CA LEU A 59 -5.13 -12.09 5.17
C LEU A 59 -4.08 -12.17 4.06
N ALA A 60 -4.38 -11.68 2.86
CA ALA A 60 -3.43 -11.69 1.76
C ALA A 60 -2.19 -10.83 2.08
N ILE A 61 -2.38 -9.65 2.68
CA ILE A 61 -1.28 -8.75 3.03
C ILE A 61 -0.56 -9.21 4.29
N ASP A 62 -1.29 -9.65 5.32
CA ASP A 62 -0.69 -10.19 6.54
C ASP A 62 0.18 -11.43 6.25
N SER A 63 -0.19 -12.23 5.24
CA SER A 63 0.62 -13.35 4.75
C SER A 63 1.95 -12.95 4.13
N ILE A 64 2.18 -11.66 3.84
CA ILE A 64 3.47 -11.12 3.38
C ILE A 64 4.38 -10.90 4.60
N PHE A 65 3.86 -10.29 5.67
CA PHE A 65 4.62 -9.94 6.87
C PHE A 65 4.91 -11.14 7.77
N ARG A 66 4.02 -12.14 7.79
CA ARG A 66 4.29 -13.40 8.50
C ARG A 66 5.35 -14.27 7.81
N ARG A 67 5.88 -13.86 6.66
CA ARG A 67 6.94 -14.62 5.98
C ARG A 67 8.24 -14.44 6.72
N SER A 68 8.80 -15.56 7.18
CA SER A 68 10.19 -15.57 7.60
C SER A 68 11.09 -15.35 6.38
N PHE A 69 11.69 -14.16 6.28
CA PHE A 69 12.75 -13.86 5.32
C PHE A 69 14.02 -14.69 5.57
N ARG A 70 14.10 -15.37 6.73
CA ARG A 70 15.21 -16.27 7.11
C ARG A 70 15.08 -17.65 6.46
N GLN A 71 15.00 -17.72 5.14
CA GLN A 71 15.07 -19.01 4.45
C GLN A 71 16.52 -19.38 4.11
N PRO A 72 16.91 -20.65 4.32
CA PRO A 72 18.27 -21.13 4.01
C PRO A 72 18.71 -20.78 2.59
N VAL A 73 17.79 -20.78 1.62
CA VAL A 73 18.08 -20.44 0.22
C VAL A 73 18.68 -19.02 0.05
N PHE A 74 18.21 -18.03 0.82
CA PHE A 74 18.75 -16.66 0.76
C PHE A 74 20.12 -16.54 1.43
N TYR A 75 20.35 -17.32 2.51
CA TYR A 75 21.67 -17.40 3.13
C TYR A 75 22.67 -18.16 2.26
N LEU A 76 22.26 -19.27 1.64
CA LEU A 76 23.09 -20.02 0.70
C LEU A 76 23.47 -19.17 -0.53
N ALA A 77 22.55 -18.35 -1.04
CA ALA A 77 22.83 -17.39 -2.11
C ALA A 77 23.79 -16.25 -1.70
N SER A 78 23.87 -15.92 -0.40
CA SER A 78 24.81 -14.93 0.12
C SER A 78 26.23 -15.48 0.36
N ILE A 79 26.38 -16.79 0.58
CA ILE A 79 27.64 -17.45 0.94
C ILE A 79 28.47 -17.82 -0.30
N VAL A 80 27.84 -18.09 -1.45
CA VAL A 80 28.54 -18.54 -2.66
C VAL A 80 28.37 -17.50 -3.79
N PRO A 81 29.36 -16.62 -4.03
CA PRO A 81 29.31 -15.58 -5.07
C PRO A 81 29.10 -16.15 -6.49
N SER A 82 29.66 -17.34 -6.77
CA SER A 82 29.51 -18.01 -8.06
C SER A 82 28.07 -18.51 -8.29
N LEU A 83 27.43 -19.04 -7.25
CA LEU A 83 26.02 -19.44 -7.29
C LEU A 83 25.12 -18.20 -7.41
N ARG A 84 25.50 -17.07 -6.81
CA ARG A 84 24.79 -15.79 -6.98
C ARG A 84 24.85 -15.29 -8.42
N LEU A 85 25.94 -15.51 -9.17
CA LEU A 85 26.05 -15.12 -10.58
C LEU A 85 25.28 -16.06 -11.50
N THR A 86 25.37 -17.38 -11.31
CA THR A 86 24.57 -18.36 -12.07
C THR A 86 23.09 -18.20 -11.79
N LEU A 87 22.70 -18.03 -10.52
CA LEU A 87 21.34 -17.63 -10.19
C LEU A 87 21.06 -16.27 -10.83
N ARG A 88 21.86 -15.22 -10.70
CA ARG A 88 21.57 -13.90 -11.31
C ARG A 88 21.36 -13.96 -12.83
N GLU A 89 22.02 -14.83 -13.58
CA GLU A 89 21.74 -14.99 -15.02
C GLU A 89 20.48 -15.84 -15.30
N GLU A 90 20.12 -16.78 -14.42
CA GLU A 90 18.90 -17.62 -14.51
C GLU A 90 17.66 -17.01 -13.78
N VAL A 91 17.88 -16.03 -12.89
CA VAL A 91 16.96 -15.47 -11.86
C VAL A 91 16.83 -13.95 -11.97
N VAL A 92 17.82 -13.22 -12.51
CA VAL A 92 17.66 -11.82 -12.91
C VAL A 92 17.61 -11.75 -14.43
N PRO A 93 16.43 -12.02 -15.01
CA PRO A 93 16.27 -11.89 -16.43
C PRO A 93 16.13 -10.42 -16.80
N SER A 94 16.37 -10.12 -18.08
CA SER A 94 16.00 -8.86 -18.73
C SER A 94 14.60 -8.39 -18.29
N LYS A 95 14.37 -7.06 -18.18
CA LYS A 95 13.20 -6.39 -17.59
C LYS A 95 11.84 -7.09 -17.86
N THR A 96 11.68 -7.72 -19.02
CA THR A 96 10.50 -8.47 -19.49
C THR A 96 10.16 -9.74 -18.67
N ASP A 97 11.14 -10.42 -18.08
CA ASP A 97 10.95 -11.74 -17.43
C ASP A 97 10.86 -11.68 -15.90
N SER A 98 10.96 -10.48 -15.31
CA SER A 98 10.72 -10.21 -13.88
C SER A 98 9.37 -10.75 -13.41
N ARG A 99 8.35 -10.66 -14.27
CA ARG A 99 7.01 -11.21 -14.04
C ARG A 99 7.03 -12.74 -13.94
N LYS A 100 7.78 -13.44 -14.80
CA LYS A 100 7.87 -14.91 -14.75
C LYS A 100 8.62 -15.38 -13.51
N PHE A 101 9.69 -14.70 -13.12
CA PHE A 101 10.40 -15.01 -11.87
C PHE A 101 9.54 -14.77 -10.63
N PHE A 102 8.86 -13.61 -10.56
CA PHE A 102 7.95 -13.30 -9.47
C PHE A 102 6.78 -14.30 -9.41
N ASN A 103 6.23 -14.69 -10.57
CA ASN A 103 5.17 -15.69 -10.68
C ASN A 103 5.66 -17.13 -10.39
N ALA A 104 6.89 -17.48 -10.74
CA ALA A 104 7.49 -18.78 -10.45
C ALA A 104 7.80 -18.91 -8.95
N ILE A 105 8.36 -17.87 -8.33
CA ILE A 105 8.52 -17.81 -6.87
C ILE A 105 7.16 -17.80 -6.17
N ALA A 106 6.18 -17.05 -6.67
CA ALA A 106 4.84 -17.01 -6.09
C ALA A 106 4.09 -18.34 -6.25
N GLY A 107 4.29 -19.03 -7.37
CA GLY A 107 3.72 -20.33 -7.72
C GLY A 107 4.31 -21.48 -6.91
N LEU A 108 5.63 -21.51 -6.70
CA LEU A 108 6.29 -22.48 -5.82
C LEU A 108 5.83 -22.36 -4.35
N ARG A 109 5.29 -21.21 -3.96
CA ARG A 109 4.98 -20.85 -2.56
C ARG A 109 3.49 -20.64 -2.25
N LYS A 110 2.57 -20.97 -3.17
CA LYS A 110 1.12 -20.70 -3.05
C LYS A 110 0.84 -19.29 -2.49
N SER A 111 1.50 -18.27 -3.04
CA SER A 111 1.37 -16.90 -2.57
C SER A 111 0.04 -16.28 -2.97
N ARG A 112 -0.58 -15.50 -2.08
CA ARG A 112 -1.73 -14.63 -2.39
C ARG A 112 -1.32 -13.26 -2.97
N VAL A 113 -0.02 -13.00 -3.09
CA VAL A 113 0.52 -11.74 -3.63
C VAL A 113 0.14 -11.50 -5.10
N PRO A 114 0.15 -12.51 -6.00
CA PRO A 114 -0.32 -12.32 -7.38
C PRO A 114 -1.79 -11.87 -7.45
N ALA A 115 -2.65 -12.36 -6.55
CA ALA A 115 -4.05 -11.93 -6.49
C ALA A 115 -4.17 -10.45 -6.07
N LEU A 116 -3.31 -9.98 -5.16
CA LEU A 116 -3.24 -8.56 -4.80
C LEU A 116 -2.80 -7.71 -6.00
N PHE A 117 -1.74 -8.11 -6.71
CA PHE A 117 -1.28 -7.40 -7.91
C PHE A 117 -2.36 -7.39 -9.00
N ASN A 118 -3.05 -8.50 -9.22
CA ASN A 118 -4.17 -8.56 -10.18
C ASN A 118 -5.30 -7.59 -9.79
N GLY A 119 -5.59 -7.47 -8.49
CA GLY A 119 -6.53 -6.47 -7.98
C GLY A 119 -6.08 -5.04 -8.29
N ILE A 120 -4.81 -4.72 -8.04
CA ILE A 120 -4.23 -3.40 -8.33
C ILE A 120 -4.29 -3.10 -9.83
N PHE A 121 -3.87 -4.05 -10.68
CA PHE A 121 -3.92 -3.90 -12.13
C PHE A 121 -5.34 -3.68 -12.63
N LYS A 122 -6.31 -4.45 -12.12
CA LYS A 122 -7.73 -4.27 -12.45
C LYS A 122 -8.21 -2.86 -12.13
N THR A 123 -7.89 -2.35 -10.94
CA THR A 123 -8.27 -0.98 -10.55
C THR A 123 -7.61 0.09 -11.43
N ILE A 124 -6.34 -0.10 -11.81
CA ILE A 124 -5.64 0.79 -12.74
C ILE A 124 -6.32 0.77 -14.12
N ASP A 125 -6.65 -0.41 -14.65
CA ASP A 125 -7.31 -0.56 -15.95
C ASP A 125 -8.69 0.08 -15.97
N GLU A 126 -9.52 -0.18 -14.94
CA GLU A 126 -10.84 0.45 -14.78
C GLU A 126 -10.73 1.98 -14.75
N ARG A 127 -9.66 2.52 -14.13
CA ARG A 127 -9.44 3.97 -14.08
C ARG A 127 -9.01 4.55 -15.42
N ILE A 128 -8.15 3.84 -16.16
CA ILE A 128 -7.74 4.23 -17.52
C ILE A 128 -8.96 4.24 -18.45
N GLU A 129 -9.77 3.19 -18.42
CA GLU A 129 -11.00 3.11 -19.23
C GLU A 129 -11.98 4.22 -18.89
N LYS A 130 -12.18 4.50 -17.60
CA LYS A 130 -13.05 5.60 -17.15
C LYS A 130 -12.57 6.95 -17.68
N ARG A 131 -11.27 7.21 -17.66
CA ARG A 131 -10.68 8.43 -18.22
C ARG A 131 -10.83 8.50 -19.74
N ALA A 132 -10.62 7.38 -20.44
CA ALA A 132 -10.80 7.30 -21.89
C ALA A 132 -12.25 7.60 -22.33
N LYS A 133 -13.25 7.08 -21.59
CA LYS A 133 -14.67 7.38 -21.85
C LYS A 133 -15.01 8.86 -21.67
N ARG A 134 -14.54 9.47 -20.57
CA ARG A 134 -14.73 10.91 -20.30
C ARG A 134 -14.10 11.81 -21.36
N ALA A 135 -12.89 11.44 -21.82
CA ALA A 135 -12.23 12.15 -22.91
C ALA A 135 -13.03 12.05 -24.22
N ALA A 136 -13.66 10.90 -24.51
CA ALA A 136 -14.54 10.75 -25.67
C ALA A 136 -15.84 11.56 -25.55
N GLU A 137 -16.30 11.83 -24.32
CA GLU A 137 -17.50 12.63 -24.01
C GLU A 137 -17.19 14.13 -23.88
N ASN A 138 -15.95 14.58 -24.11
CA ASN A 138 -15.46 15.95 -23.92
C ASN A 138 -15.71 16.52 -22.51
N GLU A 139 -15.75 15.66 -21.48
CA GLU A 139 -15.82 16.11 -20.09
C GLU A 139 -14.49 16.73 -19.65
N GLU A 140 -14.54 17.78 -18.82
CA GLU A 140 -13.33 18.40 -18.28
C GLU A 140 -12.53 17.42 -17.42
N PRO A 141 -11.18 17.47 -17.50
CA PRO A 141 -10.33 16.62 -16.68
C PRO A 141 -10.55 16.95 -15.20
N GLN A 142 -11.03 15.96 -14.44
CA GLN A 142 -11.15 16.07 -12.99
C GLN A 142 -9.77 16.17 -12.34
N GLU A 143 -9.67 16.97 -11.28
CA GLU A 143 -8.49 17.00 -10.42
C GLU A 143 -8.21 15.60 -9.85
N PRO A 144 -6.92 15.22 -9.68
CA PRO A 144 -6.54 13.92 -9.15
C PRO A 144 -7.17 13.66 -7.79
N SER A 145 -8.05 12.67 -7.74
CA SER A 145 -8.77 12.33 -6.51
C SER A 145 -7.97 11.40 -5.60
N ASP A 146 -7.04 10.64 -6.17
CA ASP A 146 -6.24 9.62 -5.49
C ASP A 146 -4.82 9.52 -6.09
N PHE A 147 -3.96 8.67 -5.50
CA PHE A 147 -2.60 8.48 -6.02
C PHE A 147 -2.56 7.74 -7.37
N ILE A 148 -3.54 6.89 -7.71
CA ILE A 148 -3.58 6.26 -9.04
C ILE A 148 -3.80 7.33 -10.09
N ASP A 149 -4.69 8.28 -9.83
CA ASP A 149 -4.91 9.41 -10.71
C ASP A 149 -3.65 10.24 -10.90
N LEU A 150 -2.97 10.56 -9.80
CA LEU A 150 -1.70 11.28 -9.83
C LEU A 150 -0.64 10.53 -10.64
N PHE A 151 -0.56 9.21 -10.47
CA PHE A 151 0.37 8.36 -11.21
C PHE A 151 0.00 8.23 -12.69
N LEU A 152 -1.29 8.25 -13.02
CA LEU A 152 -1.78 8.23 -14.40
C LEU A 152 -1.55 9.57 -15.10
N ASP A 153 -1.62 10.70 -14.40
CA ASP A 153 -1.23 12.00 -14.95
C ASP A 153 0.28 12.05 -15.20
N ALA A 154 1.05 11.38 -14.35
CA ALA A 154 2.48 11.18 -14.55
C ALA A 154 2.83 10.08 -15.56
N ARG A 155 1.87 9.44 -16.25
CA ARG A 155 2.09 8.30 -17.14
C ARG A 155 2.65 8.68 -18.52
N ALA A 156 3.49 7.81 -19.09
CA ALA A 156 3.99 7.93 -20.46
C ALA A 156 2.99 7.31 -21.47
N GLU A 157 2.73 7.99 -22.59
CA GLU A 157 2.04 7.38 -23.73
C GLU A 157 2.99 6.60 -24.66
N GLN A 158 4.30 6.62 -24.42
CA GLN A 158 5.28 5.87 -25.19
C GLN A 158 6.09 4.94 -24.28
N ASP A 159 6.13 3.66 -24.66
CA ASP A 159 7.13 2.72 -24.17
C ASP A 159 8.50 3.28 -24.53
N PHE A 160 9.29 3.68 -23.52
CA PHE A 160 10.71 3.93 -23.74
C PHE A 160 11.35 2.60 -24.12
N ASP A 161 11.56 2.40 -25.41
CA ASP A 161 12.50 1.42 -25.91
C ASP A 161 13.81 1.60 -25.13
N ASN A 162 14.35 0.51 -24.55
CA ASN A 162 15.53 0.53 -23.69
C ASN A 162 16.84 0.83 -24.45
N THR A 163 16.80 1.71 -25.44
CA THR A 163 17.88 2.06 -26.36
C THR A 163 18.17 3.55 -26.44
N ALA A 164 17.53 4.41 -25.63
CA ALA A 164 17.87 5.84 -25.57
C ALA A 164 18.69 6.20 -24.32
N GLU A 165 19.81 6.87 -24.57
CA GLU A 165 20.97 7.10 -23.70
C GLU A 165 20.72 7.89 -22.41
N PHE A 166 21.48 7.50 -21.38
CA PHE A 166 21.85 8.37 -20.26
C PHE A 166 22.72 9.53 -20.78
N SER A 167 22.14 10.70 -21.02
CA SER A 167 22.93 11.91 -21.26
C SER A 167 23.26 12.60 -19.94
N LYS A 168 24.46 12.29 -19.43
CA LYS A 168 25.31 13.24 -18.70
C LYS A 168 25.29 14.57 -19.50
N PHE A 169 25.13 15.72 -18.85
CA PHE A 169 24.89 17.08 -19.42
C PHE A 169 23.42 17.54 -19.54
N GLY A 170 22.83 18.03 -18.44
CA GLY A 170 21.77 19.06 -18.49
C GLY A 170 20.42 18.71 -19.10
N VAL A 171 20.06 17.42 -19.23
CA VAL A 171 18.79 17.00 -19.86
C VAL A 171 17.66 16.86 -18.84
N GLN A 172 16.52 17.52 -19.11
CA GLN A 172 15.28 17.29 -18.37
C GLN A 172 14.75 15.88 -18.65
N VAL A 173 14.92 14.99 -17.68
CA VAL A 173 14.28 13.68 -17.69
C VAL A 173 12.91 13.85 -17.03
N THR A 174 11.87 14.09 -17.82
CA THR A 174 10.50 13.85 -17.35
C THR A 174 10.25 12.35 -17.36
N LYS A 175 10.79 11.64 -16.36
CA LYS A 175 10.55 10.21 -16.17
C LYS A 175 9.07 10.02 -15.84
N ARG A 176 8.32 9.57 -16.83
CA ARG A 176 6.89 9.26 -16.71
C ARG A 176 6.70 7.77 -16.38
N LEU A 177 5.73 7.44 -15.54
CA LEU A 177 5.54 6.09 -14.98
C LEU A 177 4.88 5.14 -15.99
N THR A 178 5.38 3.91 -16.10
CA THR A 178 4.72 2.82 -16.85
C THR A 178 3.62 2.16 -16.01
N ARG A 179 2.66 1.47 -16.64
CA ARG A 179 1.57 0.74 -15.93
C ARG A 179 2.10 -0.18 -14.83
N ASP A 180 3.23 -0.85 -15.07
CA ASP A 180 3.87 -1.75 -14.11
C ASP A 180 4.53 -1.00 -12.96
N GLU A 181 5.16 0.15 -13.23
CA GLU A 181 5.71 1.01 -12.19
C GLU A 181 4.61 1.60 -11.30
N ILE A 182 3.47 1.99 -11.87
CA ILE A 182 2.31 2.47 -11.09
C ILE A 182 1.83 1.37 -10.14
N ALA A 183 1.60 0.16 -10.65
CA ALA A 183 1.19 -0.97 -9.83
C ALA A 183 2.22 -1.32 -8.74
N ALA A 184 3.50 -1.23 -9.05
CA ALA A 184 4.58 -1.43 -8.09
C ALA A 184 4.57 -0.35 -6.99
N GLN A 185 4.36 0.93 -7.32
CA GLN A 185 4.28 2.00 -6.32
C GLN A 185 3.06 1.83 -5.41
N CYS A 186 1.90 1.48 -5.96
CA CYS A 186 0.70 1.14 -5.18
C CYS A 186 0.97 -0.02 -4.22
N PHE A 187 1.72 -1.04 -4.66
CA PHE A 187 2.13 -2.14 -3.78
C PHE A 187 3.11 -1.71 -2.69
N VAL A 188 4.05 -0.81 -2.99
CA VAL A 188 4.98 -0.24 -2.01
C VAL A 188 4.22 0.54 -0.93
N PHE A 189 3.21 1.34 -1.30
CA PHE A 189 2.37 2.01 -0.30
C PHE A 189 1.61 1.02 0.59
N LEU A 190 1.08 -0.05 0.00
CA LEU A 190 0.36 -1.08 0.73
C LEU A 190 1.23 -1.79 1.77
N VAL A 191 2.41 -2.25 1.37
CA VAL A 191 3.35 -2.94 2.28
C VAL A 191 4.00 -1.94 3.23
N GLY A 192 4.38 -0.76 2.75
CA GLY A 192 5.06 0.25 3.56
C GLY A 192 4.19 0.84 4.67
N GLY A 193 2.89 1.03 4.42
CA GLY A 193 2.00 1.74 5.34
C GLY A 193 1.16 0.83 6.24
N PHE A 194 0.90 -0.42 5.85
CA PHE A 194 -0.03 -1.31 6.56
C PHE A 194 0.48 -1.71 7.94
N ASP A 195 1.57 -2.47 8.02
CA ASP A 195 2.01 -3.08 9.28
C ASP A 195 2.77 -2.10 10.17
N THR A 196 3.50 -1.15 9.58
CA THR A 196 4.30 -0.13 10.29
C THR A 196 3.44 0.83 11.09
N THR A 197 2.39 1.39 10.46
CA THR A 197 1.46 2.32 11.10
C THR A 197 0.60 1.58 12.12
N ALA A 198 0.11 0.38 11.80
CA ALA A 198 -0.70 -0.41 12.72
C ALA A 198 0.08 -0.77 13.98
N SER A 199 1.34 -1.19 13.83
CA SER A 199 2.23 -1.49 14.95
C SER A 199 2.53 -0.25 15.78
N SER A 200 2.80 0.89 15.14
CA SER A 200 3.06 2.15 15.83
C SER A 200 1.86 2.61 16.66
N LEU A 201 0.64 2.53 16.11
CA LEU A 201 -0.60 2.82 16.84
C LEU A 201 -0.80 1.86 18.02
N ALA A 202 -0.59 0.56 17.82
CA ALA A 202 -0.71 -0.43 18.88
C ALA A 202 0.30 -0.18 20.02
N PHE A 203 1.55 0.12 19.69
CA PHE A 203 2.58 0.49 20.69
C PHE A 203 2.24 1.79 21.40
N CYS A 204 1.77 2.81 20.67
CA CYS A 204 1.33 4.07 21.26
C CYS A 204 0.21 3.84 22.29
N THR A 205 -0.85 3.13 21.90
CA THR A 205 -1.97 2.83 22.80
C THR A 205 -1.55 1.98 23.99
N TYR A 206 -0.66 1.00 23.79
CA TYR A 206 -0.08 0.22 24.87
C TYR A 206 0.68 1.08 25.88
N LEU A 207 1.52 2.00 25.40
CA LEU A 207 2.30 2.90 26.25
C LEU A 207 1.41 3.89 27.00
N LEU A 208 0.39 4.44 26.34
CA LEU A 208 -0.59 5.34 26.97
C LEU A 208 -1.36 4.62 28.09
N ALA A 209 -1.87 3.41 27.82
CA ALA A 209 -2.58 2.61 28.81
C ALA A 209 -1.71 2.21 30.02
N LYS A 210 -0.39 2.07 29.83
CA LYS A 210 0.57 1.79 30.90
C LYS A 210 1.02 3.03 31.67
N ASN A 211 0.82 4.23 31.13
CA ASN A 211 1.26 5.50 31.72
C ASN A 211 0.08 6.50 31.84
N PRO A 212 -0.83 6.31 32.82
CA PRO A 212 -2.06 7.11 32.92
C PRO A 212 -1.83 8.63 33.03
N GLN A 213 -0.73 9.06 33.65
CA GLN A 213 -0.38 10.48 33.72
C GLN A 213 -0.08 11.07 32.34
N VAL A 214 0.64 10.33 31.49
CA VAL A 214 0.94 10.76 30.12
C VAL A 214 -0.33 10.77 29.28
N GLN A 215 -1.17 9.74 29.43
CA GLN A 215 -2.46 9.69 28.76
C GLN A 215 -3.35 10.88 29.11
N LYS A 216 -3.45 11.23 30.40
CA LYS A 216 -4.24 12.38 30.84
C LYS A 216 -3.70 13.69 30.28
N ASN A 217 -2.39 13.92 30.37
CA ASN A 217 -1.77 15.13 29.81
C ASN A 217 -2.04 15.28 28.31
N LEU A 218 -1.98 14.17 27.55
CA LEU A 218 -2.28 14.17 26.12
C LEU A 218 -3.77 14.48 25.85
N GLN A 219 -4.68 13.93 26.66
CA GLN A 219 -6.11 14.23 26.55
C GLN A 219 -6.38 15.72 26.85
N ASP A 220 -5.80 16.25 27.92
CA ASP A 220 -5.94 17.66 28.30
C ASP A 220 -5.43 18.59 27.17
N GLU A 221 -4.32 18.23 26.51
CA GLU A 221 -3.79 18.95 25.34
C GLU A 221 -4.77 18.91 24.16
N ILE A 222 -5.27 17.72 23.79
CA ILE A 222 -6.23 17.56 22.69
C ILE A 222 -7.50 18.36 22.98
N ASP A 223 -8.04 18.25 24.19
CA ASP A 223 -9.25 18.97 24.62
C ASP A 223 -9.04 20.48 24.54
N GLN A 224 -7.85 20.99 24.90
CA GLN A 224 -7.55 22.42 24.79
C GLN A 224 -7.60 22.93 23.34
N TYR A 225 -7.13 22.14 22.37
CA TYR A 225 -7.08 22.55 20.96
C TYR A 225 -8.39 22.26 20.21
N CYS A 226 -9.06 21.15 20.53
CA CYS A 226 -10.24 20.67 19.81
C CYS A 226 -11.57 21.18 20.37
N ASN A 227 -11.64 21.69 21.61
CA ASN A 227 -12.88 22.25 22.20
C ASN A 227 -13.32 23.60 21.59
N THR A 228 -12.81 24.00 20.42
CA THR A 228 -13.15 25.29 19.79
C THR A 228 -14.30 25.19 18.77
N GLU A 229 -14.91 24.02 18.55
CA GLU A 229 -16.10 23.90 17.69
C GLU A 229 -17.14 22.97 18.32
N VAL A 230 -18.08 23.57 19.06
CA VAL A 230 -19.41 23.02 19.39
C VAL A 230 -20.36 23.33 18.24
#